data_AF-A0A0F9A977-F1
#
_entry.id   AF-A0A0F9A977-F1
#
_cell.length_a   1.000
_cell.length_b   1.000
_cell.length_c   1.000
_cell.angle_alpha   90.00
_cell.angle_beta   90.00
_cell.angle_gamma   90.00
#
_symmetry.space_group_name_H-M   'P 1'
#
loop_
_entity.id
_entity.type
_entity.pdbx_description
1 polymer ?
#
loop_
_entity_poly.entity_id
_entity_poly.type
_entity_poly.pdbx_seq_one_letter_code
_entity_poly.pdbx_strand_id
1 'polypeptide(L)'
;GAMAIQIDNFQAKLESEDDGPNVWIDVAKAIDEICQKENGIWGPLTRDFFGCVLSEKDDLFCRKTAKKIQTRLSSFRNETISIGISTYPMLNFNKSQTIENTHKALDHAAFFNGNSIVSLDAVSFNISGDKRYQEKDFRGAIKEFTIGLMIDPSNVNLHNSLGVCHGILGSLEKALESFDAALWLDPTEIMALYNKGLIFMMKESWEKALDFFLQANQSGEAVFEILFQIGRIYLQMGKSKEGRKFLEKAVKLQPGSGSAFRFLGESYAVDEMIEEAINAYTKAVKQNPSDAASLSALGHFFDIQGENSEIATTLCEQSVRLSPENGLFRHRLGERYLKQNRLDKALEQFQKALDLGYDSSEFIEKINNNHPANRSQ
;
A
#
# COMPACT_ATOMS: atom_id res chain seq x y z
N GLY A 1 6.11 -0.67 38.27
CA GLY A 1 6.21 -0.92 36.83
C GLY A 1 5.88 -2.37 36.52
N ALA A 2 5.54 -2.65 35.26
CA ALA A 2 5.35 -3.99 34.74
C ALA A 2 6.30 -4.22 33.56
N MET A 3 6.65 -5.48 33.31
CA MET A 3 7.51 -5.90 32.21
C MET A 3 6.92 -7.14 31.53
N ALA A 4 7.05 -7.22 30.21
CA ALA A 4 6.87 -8.44 29.43
C ALA A 4 8.24 -8.85 28.87
N ILE A 5 8.55 -10.15 28.94
CA ILE A 5 9.88 -10.70 28.65
C ILE A 5 9.72 -11.86 27.67
N GLN A 6 10.31 -11.74 26.48
CA GLN A 6 10.27 -12.74 25.42
C GLN A 6 11.67 -13.27 25.13
N ILE A 7 11.76 -14.56 24.83
CA ILE A 7 12.99 -15.19 24.35
C ILE A 7 13.09 -14.95 22.85
N ASP A 8 14.21 -14.40 22.39
CA ASP A 8 14.39 -14.11 20.98
C ASP A 8 14.52 -15.41 20.17
N ASN A 9 13.85 -15.47 19.01
CA ASN A 9 13.81 -16.65 18.12
C ASN A 9 13.28 -17.94 18.77
N PHE A 10 12.46 -17.83 19.81
CA PHE A 10 11.98 -18.99 20.57
C PHE A 10 11.14 -19.98 19.75
N GLN A 11 10.32 -19.48 18.83
CA GLN A 11 9.41 -20.31 18.03
C GLN A 11 10.18 -21.28 17.12
N ALA A 12 11.26 -20.81 16.49
CA ALA A 12 12.16 -21.65 15.70
C ALA A 12 12.84 -22.75 16.55
N LYS A 13 13.03 -22.52 17.86
CA LYS A 13 13.62 -23.50 18.78
C LYS A 13 12.64 -24.56 19.26
N LEU A 14 11.36 -24.20 19.42
CA LEU A 14 10.31 -25.16 19.72
C LEU A 14 10.12 -26.15 18.56
N GLU A 15 10.29 -25.68 17.32
CA GLU A 15 10.18 -26.50 16.11
C GLU A 15 11.39 -27.41 15.87
N SER A 16 12.56 -27.10 16.44
CA SER A 16 13.78 -27.89 16.27
C SER A 16 13.93 -29.08 17.22
N GLU A 17 12.95 -29.36 18.08
CA GLU A 17 12.95 -30.41 19.14
C GLU A 17 14.13 -30.43 20.13
N ASP A 18 15.12 -29.54 19.99
CA ASP A 18 16.30 -29.48 20.84
C ASP A 18 16.29 -28.23 21.75
N ASP A 19 16.46 -28.46 23.06
CA ASP A 19 16.71 -27.48 24.13
C ASP A 19 15.65 -26.39 24.46
N GLY A 20 14.58 -26.21 23.66
CA GLY A 20 13.53 -25.19 23.88
C GLY A 20 12.94 -25.15 25.31
N PRO A 21 12.48 -26.29 25.88
CA PRO A 21 11.99 -26.34 27.27
C PRO A 21 13.03 -25.93 28.31
N ASN A 22 14.31 -26.24 28.09
CA ASN A 22 15.37 -25.87 29.03
C ASN A 22 15.68 -24.37 28.99
N VAL A 23 15.69 -23.77 27.79
CA VAL A 23 15.87 -22.31 27.63
C VAL A 23 14.76 -21.56 28.37
N TRP A 24 13.51 -22.03 28.25
CA TRP A 24 12.37 -21.45 28.97
C TRP A 24 12.56 -21.51 30.49
N ILE A 25 12.98 -22.66 31.03
CA ILE A 25 13.25 -22.84 32.46
C ILE A 25 14.39 -21.94 32.94
N ASP A 26 15.44 -21.78 32.14
CA ASP A 26 16.61 -21.00 32.51
C ASP A 26 16.36 -19.50 32.50
N VAL A 27 15.53 -19.02 31.56
CA VAL A 27 15.01 -17.65 31.57
C VAL A 27 14.13 -17.44 32.80
N ALA A 28 13.25 -18.39 33.11
CA ALA A 28 12.41 -18.36 34.30
C ALA A 28 13.23 -18.26 35.60
N LYS A 29 14.34 -19.02 35.72
CA LYS A 29 15.27 -18.92 36.86
C LYS A 29 15.92 -17.53 36.96
N ALA A 30 16.39 -16.98 35.84
CA ALA A 30 17.00 -15.64 35.82
C ALA A 30 15.99 -14.55 36.25
N ILE A 31 14.72 -14.67 35.84
CA ILE A 31 13.66 -13.77 36.27
C ILE A 31 13.38 -13.93 37.77
N ASP A 32 13.25 -15.18 38.25
CA ASP A 32 12.93 -15.48 39.65
C ASP A 32 13.96 -14.94 40.64
N GLU A 33 15.24 -15.20 40.38
CA GLU A 33 16.34 -14.74 41.25
C GLU A 33 16.36 -13.21 41.42
N ILE A 34 16.02 -12.46 40.36
CA ILE A 34 15.98 -11.01 40.39
C ILE A 34 14.68 -10.52 41.01
N CYS A 35 13.53 -11.12 40.68
CA CYS A 35 12.23 -10.72 41.24
C CYS A 35 12.18 -10.92 42.75
N GLN A 36 12.71 -12.02 43.28
CA GLN A 36 12.76 -12.26 44.73
C GLN A 36 13.55 -11.17 45.48
N LYS A 37 14.65 -10.68 44.89
CA LYS A 37 15.46 -9.60 45.49
C LYS A 37 14.75 -8.25 45.50
N GLU A 38 13.93 -7.99 44.49
CA GLU A 38 13.29 -6.69 44.28
C GLU A 38 11.82 -6.66 44.74
N ASN A 39 11.35 -7.68 45.48
CA ASN A 39 9.95 -7.90 45.87
C ASN A 39 8.97 -7.85 44.67
N GLY A 40 9.37 -8.45 43.55
CA GLY A 40 8.57 -8.59 42.34
C GLY A 40 7.73 -9.88 42.32
N ILE A 41 6.64 -9.85 41.56
CA ILE A 41 5.85 -11.04 41.22
C ILE A 41 6.01 -11.28 39.72
N TRP A 42 6.18 -12.54 39.31
CA TRP A 42 6.34 -12.90 37.90
C TRP A 42 5.65 -14.23 37.59
N GLY A 43 5.43 -14.49 36.31
CA GLY A 43 4.88 -15.75 35.82
C GLY A 43 4.72 -15.77 34.29
N PRO A 44 4.41 -16.92 33.69
CA PRO A 44 4.10 -16.99 32.26
C PRO A 44 2.79 -16.24 31.97
N LEU A 45 2.79 -15.34 30.97
CA LEU A 45 1.57 -14.68 30.49
C LEU A 45 0.95 -15.46 29.32
N THR A 46 1.79 -15.99 28.45
CA THR A 46 1.43 -16.86 27.33
C THR A 46 2.44 -18.01 27.25
N ARG A 47 2.38 -18.81 26.18
CA ARG A 47 3.41 -19.81 25.90
C ARG A 47 4.77 -19.20 25.50
N ASP A 48 4.78 -17.93 25.09
CA ASP A 48 5.92 -17.34 24.39
C ASP A 48 6.61 -16.21 25.17
N PHE A 49 5.97 -15.67 26.21
CA PHE A 49 6.58 -14.65 27.07
C PHE A 49 6.10 -14.67 28.53
N PHE A 50 6.97 -14.16 29.40
CA PHE A 50 6.73 -13.97 30.83
C PHE A 50 6.27 -12.55 31.14
N GLY A 51 5.50 -12.41 32.21
CA GLY A 51 5.15 -11.14 32.82
C GLY A 51 5.84 -10.97 34.16
N CYS A 52 6.23 -9.74 34.47
CA CYS A 52 6.80 -9.36 35.76
C CYS A 52 6.16 -8.05 36.22
N VAL A 53 5.81 -7.96 37.50
CA VAL A 53 5.28 -6.75 38.14
C VAL A 53 6.15 -6.39 39.34
N LEU A 54 6.65 -5.16 39.33
CA LEU A 54 7.45 -4.57 40.40
C LEU A 54 6.65 -3.43 41.04
N SER A 55 6.12 -3.66 42.24
CA SER A 55 5.27 -2.69 42.94
C SER A 55 6.06 -1.44 43.32
N GLU A 56 5.46 -0.26 43.13
CA GLU A 56 6.03 1.04 43.51
C GLU A 56 7.41 1.35 42.88
N LYS A 57 7.72 0.71 41.74
CA LYS A 57 8.94 0.96 40.98
C LYS A 57 8.66 1.79 39.74
N ASP A 58 9.51 2.79 39.52
CA ASP A 58 9.49 3.65 38.34
C ASP A 58 10.14 2.96 37.11
N ASP A 59 10.10 3.66 35.98
CA ASP A 59 10.59 3.15 34.71
C ASP A 59 12.12 2.96 34.71
N LEU A 60 12.87 3.88 35.32
CA LEU A 60 14.33 3.80 35.43
C LEU A 60 14.74 2.55 36.22
N PHE A 61 14.04 2.26 37.30
CA PHE A 61 14.24 1.05 38.09
C PHE A 61 13.92 -0.20 37.28
N CYS A 62 12.76 -0.24 36.60
CA CYS A 62 12.40 -1.36 35.73
C CYS A 62 13.47 -1.61 34.65
N ARG A 63 13.99 -0.56 34.00
CA ARG A 63 15.08 -0.69 33.01
C ARG A 63 16.37 -1.26 33.61
N LYS A 64 16.76 -0.83 34.81
CA LYS A 64 17.91 -1.41 35.52
C LYS A 64 17.67 -2.88 35.85
N THR A 65 16.47 -3.24 36.30
CA THR A 65 16.11 -4.63 36.62
C THR A 65 16.11 -5.51 35.38
N ALA A 66 15.54 -5.03 34.26
CA ALA A 66 15.57 -5.71 32.97
C ALA A 66 17.01 -6.01 32.51
N LYS A 67 17.94 -5.04 32.65
CA LYS A 67 19.37 -5.26 32.38
C LYS A 67 19.99 -6.32 33.28
N LYS A 68 19.65 -6.34 34.57
CA LYS A 68 20.12 -7.38 35.50
C LYS A 68 19.66 -8.78 35.05
N ILE A 69 18.42 -8.92 34.58
CA ILE A 69 17.89 -10.19 34.06
C ILE A 69 18.68 -10.62 32.81
N GLN A 70 18.87 -9.73 31.83
CA GLN A 70 19.67 -10.01 30.63
C GLN A 70 21.11 -10.43 30.98
N THR A 71 21.78 -9.66 31.86
CA THR A 71 23.16 -9.96 32.30
C THR A 71 23.25 -11.29 33.06
N ARG A 72 22.22 -11.60 33.85
CA ARG A 72 22.17 -12.87 34.57
C ARG A 72 22.04 -14.02 33.59
N LEU A 73 21.09 -13.96 32.64
CA LEU A 73 20.91 -14.99 31.62
C LEU A 73 22.18 -15.20 30.78
N SER A 74 22.82 -14.12 30.34
CA SER A 74 24.05 -14.19 29.53
C SER A 74 25.24 -14.81 30.27
N SER A 75 25.18 -14.95 31.60
CA SER A 75 26.26 -15.57 32.38
C SER A 75 26.29 -17.10 32.24
N PHE A 76 25.24 -17.72 31.68
CA PHE A 76 25.13 -19.18 31.55
C PHE A 76 24.38 -19.65 30.29
N ARG A 77 23.90 -18.72 29.45
CA ARG A 77 23.21 -18.97 28.18
C ARG A 77 23.67 -17.97 27.12
N ASN A 78 23.62 -18.38 25.85
CA ASN A 78 23.92 -17.52 24.70
C ASN A 78 22.66 -16.87 24.11
N GLU A 79 21.50 -17.39 24.48
CA GLU A 79 20.20 -16.86 24.11
C GLU A 79 19.96 -15.48 24.69
N THR A 80 19.25 -14.67 23.92
CA THR A 80 18.89 -13.33 24.30
C THR A 80 17.39 -13.23 24.59
N ILE A 81 17.03 -12.20 25.35
CA ILE A 81 15.65 -11.87 25.67
C ILE A 81 15.39 -10.41 25.33
N SER A 82 14.22 -10.15 24.77
CA SER A 82 13.67 -8.80 24.60
C SER A 82 12.69 -8.50 25.72
N ILE A 83 12.69 -7.25 26.21
CA ILE A 83 11.91 -6.84 27.37
C ILE A 83 11.16 -5.53 27.08
N GLY A 84 9.83 -5.59 27.13
CA GLY A 84 8.95 -4.44 27.07
C GLY A 84 8.55 -3.96 28.47
N ILE A 85 8.64 -2.67 28.74
CA ILE A 85 8.38 -2.07 30.05
C ILE A 85 7.22 -1.07 29.94
N SER A 86 6.31 -1.10 30.92
CA SER A 86 5.23 -0.13 31.05
C SER A 86 5.06 0.24 32.52
N THR A 87 4.75 1.50 32.81
CA THR A 87 4.61 1.98 34.19
C THR A 87 3.26 2.60 34.46
N TYR A 88 2.88 2.60 35.74
CA TYR A 88 1.65 3.20 36.23
C TYR A 88 2.02 4.24 37.31
N PRO A 89 1.40 5.44 37.31
CA PRO A 89 0.43 5.91 36.32
C PRO A 89 1.09 6.36 35.00
N MET A 90 0.41 6.14 33.87
CA MET A 90 0.77 6.68 32.56
C MET A 90 -0.52 7.03 31.80
N LEU A 91 -0.64 8.28 31.36
CA LEU A 91 -1.90 8.83 30.81
C LEU A 91 -3.09 8.47 31.73
N ASN A 92 -4.21 8.03 31.14
CA ASN A 92 -5.41 7.59 31.85
C ASN A 92 -5.54 6.05 31.88
N PHE A 93 -4.43 5.31 31.72
CA PHE A 93 -4.48 3.85 31.75
C PHE A 93 -4.72 3.32 33.16
N ASN A 94 -5.62 2.34 33.27
CA ASN A 94 -5.77 1.57 34.50
C ASN A 94 -4.64 0.53 34.66
N LYS A 95 -4.51 -0.06 35.85
CA LYS A 95 -3.45 -1.04 36.15
C LYS A 95 -3.47 -2.28 35.23
N SER A 96 -4.65 -2.72 34.77
CA SER A 96 -4.76 -3.85 33.83
C SER A 96 -4.18 -3.48 32.46
N GLN A 97 -4.53 -2.29 31.96
CA GLN A 97 -3.99 -1.76 30.70
C GLN A 97 -2.48 -1.53 30.76
N THR A 98 -1.91 -1.24 31.93
CA THR A 98 -0.45 -1.18 32.10
C THR A 98 0.21 -2.51 31.72
N ILE A 99 -0.39 -3.64 32.07
CA ILE A 99 0.11 -4.98 31.71
C ILE A 99 -0.08 -5.23 30.21
N GLU A 100 -1.23 -4.90 29.63
CA GLU A 100 -1.42 -5.02 28.17
C GLU A 100 -0.40 -4.18 27.39
N ASN A 101 -0.08 -3.00 27.90
CA ASN A 101 0.89 -2.10 27.29
C ASN A 101 2.34 -2.61 27.38
N THR A 102 2.70 -3.49 28.32
CA THR A 102 4.05 -4.09 28.29
C THR A 102 4.24 -4.93 27.05
N HIS A 103 3.18 -5.54 26.52
CA HIS A 103 3.22 -6.30 25.27
C HIS A 103 3.50 -5.40 24.06
N LYS A 104 2.92 -4.19 24.02
CA LYS A 104 3.22 -3.20 22.95
C LYS A 104 4.67 -2.73 23.01
N ALA A 105 5.19 -2.49 24.21
CA ALA A 105 6.60 -2.18 24.40
C ALA A 105 7.52 -3.36 24.03
N LEU A 106 7.04 -4.60 24.21
CA LEU A 106 7.77 -5.81 23.83
C LEU A 106 7.77 -6.02 22.32
N ASP A 107 6.65 -5.80 21.62
CA ASP A 107 6.59 -5.79 20.16
C ASP A 107 7.57 -4.74 19.59
N HIS A 108 7.65 -3.55 20.22
CA HIS A 108 8.64 -2.54 19.89
C HIS A 108 10.07 -3.03 20.16
N ALA A 109 10.34 -3.66 21.31
CA ALA A 109 11.65 -4.25 21.60
C ALA A 109 12.07 -5.27 20.53
N ALA A 110 11.19 -6.20 20.20
CA ALA A 110 11.46 -7.27 19.23
C ALA A 110 11.69 -6.74 17.79
N PHE A 111 11.14 -5.58 17.45
CA PHE A 111 11.26 -4.97 16.12
C PHE A 111 12.71 -4.57 15.74
N PHE A 112 13.56 -4.22 16.72
CA PHE A 112 14.87 -3.58 16.48
C PHE A 112 16.10 -4.44 16.81
N ASN A 113 16.07 -5.76 16.51
CA ASN A 113 17.20 -6.72 16.53
C ASN A 113 17.31 -7.70 17.72
N GLY A 114 16.24 -7.93 18.49
CA GLY A 114 16.32 -8.80 19.66
C GLY A 114 17.27 -8.26 20.75
N ASN A 115 17.33 -8.92 21.90
CA ASN A 115 18.14 -8.53 23.06
C ASN A 115 17.94 -7.09 23.55
N SER A 116 16.77 -6.50 23.30
CA SER A 116 16.51 -5.08 23.54
C SER A 116 15.63 -4.86 24.77
N ILE A 117 15.75 -3.67 25.36
CA ILE A 117 14.90 -3.25 26.49
C ILE A 117 14.25 -1.93 26.08
N VAL A 118 12.94 -1.92 26.00
CA VAL A 118 12.16 -0.77 25.55
C VAL A 118 11.11 -0.40 26.58
N SER A 119 11.05 0.89 26.89
CA SER A 119 9.95 1.47 27.66
C SER A 119 8.84 1.91 26.70
N LEU A 120 7.58 1.72 27.10
CA LEU A 120 6.42 2.12 26.32
C LEU A 120 6.52 3.61 25.95
N ASP A 121 6.50 3.89 24.66
CA ASP A 121 6.56 5.23 24.10
C ASP A 121 5.65 5.37 22.87
N ALA A 122 5.72 6.51 22.19
CA ALA A 122 4.94 6.78 20.99
C ALA A 122 5.23 5.77 19.85
N VAL A 123 6.46 5.25 19.75
CA VAL A 123 6.84 4.26 18.73
C VAL A 123 6.17 2.91 19.02
N SER A 124 6.04 2.52 20.29
CA SER A 124 5.26 1.33 20.65
C SER A 124 3.80 1.42 20.20
N PHE A 125 3.19 2.60 20.29
CA PHE A 125 1.83 2.83 19.80
C PHE A 125 1.77 2.91 18.27
N ASN A 126 2.81 3.42 17.61
CA ASN A 126 2.91 3.38 16.15
C ASN A 126 2.91 1.92 15.65
N ILE A 127 3.80 1.08 16.18
CA ILE A 127 3.89 -0.34 15.82
C ILE A 127 2.56 -1.07 16.11
N SER A 128 1.94 -0.82 17.25
CA SER A 128 0.63 -1.38 17.58
C SER A 128 -0.46 -0.91 16.61
N GLY A 129 -0.41 0.34 16.15
CA GLY A 129 -1.35 0.89 15.18
C GLY A 129 -1.17 0.28 13.79
N ASP A 130 0.08 0.12 13.33
CA ASP A 130 0.41 -0.51 12.06
C ASP A 130 -0.06 -1.97 12.00
N LYS A 131 0.09 -2.72 13.11
CA LYS A 131 -0.44 -4.09 13.22
C LYS A 131 -1.95 -4.13 13.04
N ARG A 132 -2.69 -3.26 13.73
CA ARG A 132 -4.15 -3.14 13.57
C ARG A 132 -4.55 -2.72 12.17
N TYR A 133 -3.78 -1.84 11.54
CA TYR A 133 -4.00 -1.43 10.16
C TYR A 133 -3.89 -2.63 9.20
N GLN A 134 -2.87 -3.48 9.36
CA GLN A 134 -2.70 -4.70 8.56
C GLN A 134 -3.87 -5.68 8.75
N GLU A 135 -4.40 -5.77 9.98
CA GLU A 135 -5.60 -6.54 10.30
C GLU A 135 -6.90 -5.91 9.78
N LYS A 136 -6.82 -4.74 9.11
CA LYS A 136 -7.95 -3.92 8.63
C LYS A 136 -8.82 -3.36 9.76
N ASP A 137 -8.35 -3.39 11.01
CA ASP A 137 -8.96 -2.70 12.14
C ASP A 137 -8.54 -1.22 12.14
N PHE A 138 -9.04 -0.46 11.17
CA PHE A 138 -8.69 0.95 11.00
C PHE A 138 -9.12 1.82 12.20
N ARG A 139 -10.22 1.46 12.87
CA ARG A 139 -10.70 2.20 14.05
C ARG A 139 -9.80 1.96 15.25
N GLY A 140 -9.36 0.72 15.46
CA GLY A 140 -8.37 0.41 16.47
C GLY A 140 -7.02 1.06 16.17
N ALA A 141 -6.57 1.05 14.91
CA ALA A 141 -5.33 1.72 14.49
C ALA A 141 -5.36 3.24 14.81
N ILE A 142 -6.46 3.93 14.48
CA ILE A 142 -6.69 5.34 14.85
C ILE A 142 -6.53 5.55 16.36
N LYS A 143 -7.11 4.65 17.17
CA LYS A 143 -7.01 4.74 18.64
C LYS A 143 -5.56 4.62 19.10
N GLU A 144 -4.80 3.67 18.57
CA GLU A 144 -3.38 3.50 18.93
C GLU A 144 -2.55 4.71 18.50
N PHE A 145 -2.71 5.18 17.26
CA PHE A 145 -1.98 6.37 16.76
C PHE A 145 -2.32 7.62 17.56
N THR A 146 -3.59 7.82 17.92
CA THR A 146 -4.02 8.95 18.76
C THR A 146 -3.36 8.91 20.13
N ILE A 147 -3.25 7.73 20.74
CA ILE A 147 -2.54 7.57 22.02
C ILE A 147 -1.05 7.87 21.85
N GLY A 148 -0.43 7.37 20.77
CA GLY A 148 0.96 7.69 20.45
C GLY A 148 1.20 9.20 20.38
N LEU A 149 0.29 9.94 19.73
CA LEU A 149 0.34 11.40 19.63
C LEU A 149 0.07 12.12 20.95
N MET A 150 -0.63 11.50 21.91
CA MET A 150 -0.73 12.04 23.28
C MET A 150 0.61 11.94 24.03
N ILE A 151 1.48 11.00 23.66
CA ILE A 151 2.81 10.81 24.26
C ILE A 151 3.84 11.70 23.56
N ASP A 152 3.83 11.69 22.22
CA ASP A 152 4.69 12.52 21.39
C ASP A 152 3.85 13.22 20.30
N PRO A 153 3.36 14.44 20.57
CA PRO A 153 2.60 15.22 19.60
C PRO A 153 3.41 15.63 18.35
N SER A 154 4.73 15.55 18.41
CA SER A 154 5.66 15.95 17.33
C SER A 154 6.07 14.79 16.43
N ASN A 155 5.48 13.62 16.60
CA ASN A 155 5.81 12.45 15.81
C ASN A 155 5.19 12.50 14.40
N VAL A 156 6.02 12.80 13.40
CA VAL A 156 5.61 12.90 11.99
C VAL A 156 4.94 11.61 11.49
N ASN A 157 5.52 10.45 11.80
CA ASN A 157 5.02 9.16 11.33
C ASN A 157 3.61 8.86 11.87
N LEU A 158 3.35 9.15 13.14
CA LEU A 158 2.03 8.94 13.73
C LEU A 158 0.95 9.83 13.11
N HIS A 159 1.26 11.10 12.82
CA HIS A 159 0.35 11.98 12.09
C HIS A 159 0.07 11.44 10.69
N ASN A 160 1.11 11.02 9.96
CA ASN A 160 0.94 10.42 8.63
C ASN A 160 0.07 9.14 8.68
N SER A 161 0.38 8.18 9.56
CA SER A 161 -0.38 6.93 9.68
C SER A 161 -1.84 7.14 10.13
N LEU A 162 -2.08 8.12 11.01
CA LEU A 162 -3.43 8.55 11.39
C LEU A 162 -4.21 9.09 10.19
N GLY A 163 -3.56 9.93 9.37
CA GLY A 163 -4.15 10.48 8.15
C GLY A 163 -4.53 9.40 7.14
N VAL A 164 -3.67 8.40 6.94
CA VAL A 164 -3.95 7.25 6.07
C VAL A 164 -5.21 6.51 6.51
N CYS A 165 -5.37 6.24 7.82
CA CYS A 165 -6.55 5.58 8.34
C CYS A 165 -7.83 6.39 8.11
N HIS A 166 -7.78 7.71 8.32
CA HIS A 166 -8.91 8.59 8.04
C HIS A 166 -9.28 8.61 6.55
N GLY A 167 -8.28 8.60 5.66
CA GLY A 167 -8.49 8.53 4.21
C GLY A 167 -9.20 7.25 3.78
N ILE A 168 -8.78 6.10 4.29
CA ILE A 168 -9.43 4.79 4.01
C ILE A 168 -10.88 4.76 4.49
N LEU A 169 -11.17 5.37 5.64
CA LEU A 169 -12.53 5.47 6.17
C LEU A 169 -13.36 6.57 5.50
N GLY A 170 -12.86 7.22 4.45
CA GLY A 170 -13.54 8.27 3.69
C GLY A 170 -13.65 9.61 4.43
N SER A 171 -12.99 9.76 5.59
CA SER A 171 -12.93 11.02 6.35
C SER A 171 -11.83 11.93 5.80
N LEU A 172 -12.00 12.39 4.55
CA LEU A 172 -10.96 13.07 3.78
C LEU A 172 -10.44 14.35 4.46
N GLU A 173 -11.32 15.13 5.10
CA GLU A 173 -10.95 16.35 5.81
C GLU A 173 -10.04 16.05 7.02
N LYS A 174 -10.36 15.02 7.81
CA LYS A 174 -9.50 14.59 8.92
C LYS A 174 -8.16 14.03 8.44
N ALA A 175 -8.17 13.33 7.30
CA ALA A 175 -6.94 12.86 6.68
C ALA A 175 -6.02 14.04 6.33
N LEU A 176 -6.57 15.08 5.70
CA LEU A 176 -5.84 16.31 5.38
C LEU A 176 -5.32 17.00 6.64
N GLU A 177 -6.12 17.13 7.70
CA GLU A 177 -5.67 17.70 8.99
C GLU A 177 -4.46 16.95 9.56
N SER A 178 -4.49 15.61 9.56
CA SER A 178 -3.35 14.81 10.02
C SER A 178 -2.12 14.97 9.12
N PHE A 179 -2.27 14.98 7.80
CA PHE A 179 -1.14 15.20 6.90
C PHE A 179 -0.60 16.63 6.97
N ASP A 180 -1.46 17.63 7.20
CA ASP A 180 -1.06 19.01 7.45
C ASP A 180 -0.23 19.12 8.73
N ALA A 181 -0.61 18.40 9.78
CA ALA A 181 0.18 18.32 11.01
C ALA A 181 1.54 17.67 10.76
N ALA A 182 1.60 16.57 10.00
CA ALA A 182 2.86 15.93 9.62
C ALA A 182 3.77 16.88 8.82
N LEU A 183 3.22 17.61 7.84
CA LEU A 183 3.98 18.54 7.00
C LEU A 183 4.32 19.86 7.70
N TRP A 184 3.59 20.23 8.75
CA TRP A 184 3.98 21.34 9.60
C TRP A 184 5.24 20.99 10.42
N LEU A 185 5.36 19.74 10.87
CA LEU A 185 6.51 19.23 11.59
C LEU A 185 7.71 18.95 10.67
N ASP A 186 7.48 18.34 9.52
CA ASP A 186 8.47 18.10 8.47
C ASP A 186 7.87 18.40 7.08
N PRO A 187 8.15 19.58 6.51
CA PRO A 187 7.66 19.97 5.18
C PRO A 187 8.15 19.10 4.04
N THR A 188 9.17 18.27 4.27
CA THR A 188 9.79 17.39 3.26
C THR A 188 9.39 15.93 3.40
N GLU A 189 8.49 15.59 4.33
CA GLU A 189 8.00 14.22 4.53
C GLU A 189 7.26 13.72 3.27
N ILE A 190 7.95 12.85 2.53
CA ILE A 190 7.56 12.37 1.21
C ILE A 190 6.21 11.65 1.28
N MET A 191 5.99 10.83 2.30
CA MET A 191 4.76 10.03 2.41
C MET A 191 3.55 10.90 2.71
N ALA A 192 3.69 11.94 3.53
CA ALA A 192 2.60 12.88 3.81
C ALA A 192 2.25 13.71 2.58
N LEU A 193 3.24 14.17 1.80
CA LEU A 193 3.02 14.85 0.51
C LEU A 193 2.30 13.92 -0.48
N TYR A 194 2.80 12.69 -0.64
CA TYR A 194 2.18 11.69 -1.51
C TYR A 194 0.72 11.41 -1.12
N ASN A 195 0.47 11.19 0.16
CA ASN A 195 -0.86 10.89 0.66
C ASN A 195 -1.83 12.07 0.50
N LYS A 196 -1.39 13.32 0.72
CA LYS A 196 -2.21 14.50 0.37
C LYS A 196 -2.53 14.57 -1.12
N GLY A 197 -1.54 14.27 -1.97
CA GLY A 197 -1.73 14.16 -3.42
C GLY A 197 -2.86 13.19 -3.76
N LEU A 198 -2.87 12.00 -3.14
CA LEU A 198 -3.94 11.01 -3.32
C LEU A 198 -5.31 11.53 -2.86
N ILE A 199 -5.39 12.23 -1.71
CA ILE A 199 -6.66 12.82 -1.26
C ILE A 199 -7.18 13.85 -2.27
N PHE A 200 -6.32 14.71 -2.83
CA PHE A 200 -6.75 15.65 -3.87
C PHE A 200 -7.12 14.97 -5.19
N MET A 201 -6.51 13.84 -5.56
CA MET A 201 -6.98 13.02 -6.68
C MET A 201 -8.39 12.47 -6.43
N MET A 202 -8.68 11.99 -5.22
CA MET A 202 -10.03 11.50 -4.87
C MET A 202 -11.08 12.61 -4.91
N LYS A 203 -10.66 13.87 -4.69
CA LYS A 203 -11.51 15.07 -4.82
C LYS A 203 -11.48 15.67 -6.23
N GLU A 204 -10.94 14.95 -7.22
CA GLU A 204 -10.79 15.37 -8.62
C GLU A 204 -10.08 16.74 -8.81
N SER A 205 -9.29 17.15 -7.81
CA SER A 205 -8.53 18.39 -7.82
C SER A 205 -7.13 18.15 -8.40
N TRP A 206 -7.08 17.88 -9.70
CA TRP A 206 -5.88 17.40 -10.42
C TRP A 206 -4.67 18.31 -10.26
N GLU A 207 -4.85 19.63 -10.33
CA GLU A 207 -3.77 20.61 -10.18
C GLU A 207 -3.15 20.56 -8.79
N LYS A 208 -3.98 20.46 -7.73
CA LYS A 208 -3.50 20.36 -6.35
C LYS A 208 -2.80 19.03 -6.10
N ALA A 209 -3.37 17.94 -6.62
CA ALA A 209 -2.76 16.62 -6.53
C ALA A 209 -1.36 16.62 -7.18
N LEU A 210 -1.26 17.18 -8.39
CA LEU A 210 0.00 17.31 -9.12
C LEU A 210 1.04 18.10 -8.33
N ASP A 211 0.66 19.23 -7.72
CA ASP A 211 1.55 20.05 -6.91
C ASP A 211 2.17 19.25 -5.75
N PHE A 212 1.36 18.53 -4.98
CA PHE A 212 1.86 17.69 -3.88
C PHE A 212 2.73 16.54 -4.36
N PHE A 213 2.41 15.87 -5.46
CA PHE A 213 3.28 14.81 -5.99
C PHE A 213 4.60 15.37 -6.54
N LEU A 214 4.59 16.55 -7.17
CA LEU A 214 5.81 17.22 -7.61
C LEU A 214 6.69 17.60 -6.43
N GLN A 215 6.11 18.11 -5.34
CA GLN A 215 6.83 18.35 -4.08
C GLN A 215 7.43 17.05 -3.53
N ALA A 216 6.65 15.95 -3.46
CA ALA A 216 7.14 14.65 -3.00
C ALA A 216 8.32 14.14 -3.85
N ASN A 217 8.32 14.42 -5.15
CA ASN A 217 9.40 14.06 -6.07
C ASN A 217 10.67 14.95 -5.94
N GLN A 218 10.62 16.08 -5.22
CA GLN A 218 11.78 16.96 -5.06
C GLN A 218 12.88 16.40 -4.16
N SER A 219 12.60 15.36 -3.36
CA SER A 219 13.59 14.69 -2.50
C SER A 219 14.79 14.13 -3.24
N GLY A 220 14.68 13.93 -4.56
CA GLY A 220 15.73 13.41 -5.43
C GLY A 220 15.77 11.88 -5.51
N GLU A 221 15.11 11.17 -4.58
CA GLU A 221 14.88 9.74 -4.70
C GLU A 221 13.73 9.46 -5.67
N ALA A 222 14.02 8.71 -6.73
CA ALA A 222 13.03 8.36 -7.72
C ALA A 222 12.14 7.22 -7.19
N VAL A 223 10.93 7.57 -6.75
CA VAL A 223 9.92 6.60 -6.27
C VAL A 223 8.92 6.31 -7.37
N PHE A 224 8.69 5.02 -7.66
CA PHE A 224 7.79 4.57 -8.73
C PHE A 224 6.38 5.14 -8.58
N GLU A 225 5.79 5.01 -7.40
CA GLU A 225 4.42 5.42 -7.09
C GLU A 225 4.22 6.91 -7.37
N ILE A 226 5.18 7.76 -6.99
CA ILE A 226 5.12 9.21 -7.20
C ILE A 226 5.20 9.54 -8.69
N LEU A 227 6.22 9.03 -9.39
CA LEU A 227 6.42 9.27 -10.82
C LEU A 227 5.21 8.80 -11.65
N PHE A 228 4.66 7.65 -11.30
CA PHE A 228 3.49 7.08 -11.96
C PHE A 228 2.26 7.98 -11.78
N GLN A 229 1.98 8.49 -10.57
CA GLN A 229 0.86 9.41 -10.37
C GLN A 229 1.04 10.75 -11.09
N ILE A 230 2.25 11.33 -11.06
CA ILE A 230 2.54 12.57 -11.82
C ILE A 230 2.26 12.36 -13.31
N GLY A 231 2.78 11.27 -13.87
CA GLY A 231 2.60 10.92 -15.27
C GLY A 231 1.12 10.78 -15.66
N ARG A 232 0.34 10.07 -14.85
CA ARG A 232 -1.10 9.91 -15.04
C ARG A 232 -1.87 11.21 -14.97
N ILE A 233 -1.56 12.08 -14.01
CA ILE A 233 -2.27 13.36 -13.85
C ILE A 233 -1.97 14.28 -15.02
N TYR A 234 -0.72 14.35 -15.48
CA TYR A 234 -0.40 15.12 -16.68
C TYR A 234 -1.20 14.64 -17.91
N LEU A 235 -1.36 13.33 -18.10
CA LEU A 235 -2.22 12.79 -19.17
C LEU A 235 -3.68 13.21 -19.00
N GLN A 236 -4.21 13.12 -17.77
CA GLN A 236 -5.58 13.56 -17.46
C GLN A 236 -5.79 15.06 -17.77
N MET A 237 -4.75 15.88 -17.61
CA MET A 237 -4.75 17.30 -17.93
C MET A 237 -4.45 17.60 -19.42
N GLY A 238 -4.34 16.60 -20.29
CA GLY A 238 -4.01 16.76 -21.71
C GLY A 238 -2.55 17.13 -21.99
N LYS A 239 -1.66 17.04 -21.00
CA LYS A 239 -0.23 17.37 -21.08
C LYS A 239 0.60 16.11 -21.33
N SER A 240 0.39 15.49 -22.49
CA SER A 240 0.96 14.19 -22.87
C SER A 240 2.49 14.15 -22.80
N LYS A 241 3.16 15.19 -23.30
CA LYS A 241 4.63 15.28 -23.36
C LYS A 241 5.27 15.35 -21.97
N GLU A 242 4.67 16.11 -21.06
CA GLU A 242 5.09 16.19 -19.66
C GLU A 242 4.86 14.84 -18.97
N GLY A 243 3.66 14.27 -19.11
CA GLY A 243 3.32 12.99 -18.50
C GLY A 243 4.21 11.85 -18.94
N ARG A 244 4.53 11.77 -20.24
CA ARG A 244 5.43 10.77 -20.82
C ARG A 244 6.79 10.74 -20.12
N LYS A 245 7.41 11.90 -19.87
CA LYS A 245 8.73 11.97 -19.22
C LYS A 245 8.74 11.29 -17.86
N PHE A 246 7.66 11.40 -17.09
CA PHE A 246 7.53 10.76 -15.78
C PHE A 246 7.22 9.26 -15.92
N LEU A 247 6.35 8.88 -16.86
CA LEU A 247 6.02 7.47 -17.13
C LEU A 247 7.22 6.68 -17.64
N GLU A 248 8.05 7.27 -18.51
CA GLU A 248 9.31 6.66 -18.99
C GLU A 248 10.29 6.39 -17.84
N LYS A 249 10.33 7.26 -16.82
CA LYS A 249 11.11 7.02 -15.60
C LYS A 249 10.46 5.92 -14.74
N ALA A 250 9.14 5.96 -14.58
CA ALA A 250 8.41 4.96 -13.78
C ALA A 250 8.61 3.54 -14.35
N VAL A 251 8.49 3.33 -15.67
CA VAL A 251 8.70 2.00 -16.27
C VAL A 251 10.14 1.52 -16.20
N LYS A 252 11.13 2.42 -16.04
CA LYS A 252 12.53 2.05 -15.79
C LYS A 252 12.73 1.56 -14.36
N LEU A 253 12.07 2.17 -13.38
CA LEU A 253 12.12 1.74 -11.98
C LEU A 253 11.41 0.40 -11.77
N GLN A 254 10.23 0.23 -12.38
CA GLN A 254 9.46 -1.00 -12.27
C GLN A 254 9.06 -1.53 -13.66
N PRO A 255 9.96 -2.28 -14.34
CA PRO A 255 9.68 -2.89 -15.64
C PRO A 255 8.58 -3.96 -15.62
N GLY A 256 8.15 -4.37 -14.43
CA GLY A 256 7.01 -5.28 -14.21
C GLY A 256 5.63 -4.60 -14.25
N SER A 257 5.57 -3.26 -14.25
CA SER A 257 4.31 -2.55 -14.10
C SER A 257 3.52 -2.43 -15.41
N GLY A 258 2.56 -3.33 -15.62
CA GLY A 258 1.67 -3.31 -16.78
C GLY A 258 0.87 -2.01 -16.89
N SER A 259 0.39 -1.47 -15.76
CA SER A 259 -0.35 -0.20 -15.74
C SER A 259 0.52 0.99 -16.15
N ALA A 260 1.79 1.03 -15.74
CA ALA A 260 2.71 2.09 -16.17
C ALA A 260 2.95 2.04 -17.68
N PHE A 261 3.12 0.84 -18.25
CA PHE A 261 3.22 0.67 -19.70
C PHE A 261 1.93 1.04 -20.44
N ARG A 262 0.74 0.75 -19.88
CA ARG A 262 -0.53 1.17 -20.48
C ARG A 262 -0.60 2.69 -20.61
N PHE A 263 -0.38 3.41 -19.51
CA PHE A 263 -0.42 4.88 -19.53
C PHE A 263 0.71 5.47 -20.39
N LEU A 264 1.87 4.81 -20.45
CA LEU A 264 2.93 5.22 -21.37
C LEU A 264 2.50 5.06 -22.84
N GLY A 265 1.83 3.95 -23.19
CA GLY A 265 1.25 3.73 -24.52
C GLY A 265 0.17 4.75 -24.85
N GLU A 266 -0.66 5.12 -23.88
CA GLU A 266 -1.66 6.19 -24.00
C GLU A 266 -0.98 7.54 -24.28
N SER A 267 0.12 7.85 -23.59
CA SER A 267 0.88 9.06 -23.88
C SER A 267 1.43 9.10 -25.30
N TYR A 268 1.95 7.99 -25.84
CA TYR A 268 2.46 7.91 -27.20
C TYR A 268 1.33 8.00 -28.23
N ALA A 269 0.20 7.35 -27.96
CA ALA A 269 -1.00 7.38 -28.77
C ALA A 269 -1.53 8.82 -29.00
N VAL A 270 -1.59 9.63 -27.94
CA VAL A 270 -2.05 11.04 -28.02
C VAL A 270 -1.16 11.90 -28.92
N ASP A 271 0.14 11.59 -28.98
CA ASP A 271 1.08 12.30 -29.85
C ASP A 271 1.29 11.59 -31.20
N GLU A 272 0.43 10.63 -31.57
CA GLU A 272 0.47 9.86 -32.82
C GLU A 272 1.78 9.09 -33.04
N MET A 273 2.49 8.76 -31.96
CA MET A 273 3.71 7.93 -31.98
C MET A 273 3.33 6.44 -31.98
N ILE A 274 2.87 5.97 -33.15
CA ILE A 274 2.19 4.66 -33.29
C ILE A 274 3.09 3.48 -32.90
N GLU A 275 4.34 3.43 -33.37
CA GLU A 275 5.25 2.32 -33.10
C GLU A 275 5.58 2.21 -31.60
N GLU A 276 5.85 3.34 -30.95
CA GLU A 276 6.12 3.42 -29.52
C GLU A 276 4.89 3.06 -28.68
N ALA A 277 3.70 3.49 -29.11
CA ALA A 277 2.44 3.11 -28.49
C ALA A 277 2.24 1.59 -28.54
N ILE A 278 2.43 0.97 -29.71
CA ILE A 278 2.33 -0.50 -29.89
C ILE A 278 3.31 -1.22 -28.97
N ASN A 279 4.57 -0.79 -28.92
CA ASN A 279 5.58 -1.40 -28.05
C ASN A 279 5.20 -1.30 -26.56
N ALA A 280 4.71 -0.13 -26.12
CA ALA A 280 4.27 0.08 -24.75
C ALA A 280 3.04 -0.77 -24.41
N TYR A 281 2.01 -0.79 -25.24
CA TYR A 281 0.83 -1.64 -25.02
C TYR A 281 1.15 -3.13 -25.08
N THR A 282 2.06 -3.55 -25.96
CA THR A 282 2.54 -4.95 -26.01
C THR A 282 3.17 -5.35 -24.68
N LYS A 283 4.00 -4.48 -24.08
CA LYS A 283 4.56 -4.72 -22.75
C LYS A 283 3.48 -4.73 -21.68
N ALA A 284 2.49 -3.83 -21.75
CA ALA A 284 1.36 -3.81 -20.82
C ALA A 284 0.58 -5.13 -20.84
N VAL A 285 0.19 -5.61 -22.03
CA VAL A 285 -0.52 -6.89 -22.22
C VAL A 285 0.34 -8.08 -21.78
N LYS A 286 1.65 -8.05 -22.01
CA LYS A 286 2.55 -9.11 -21.54
C LYS A 286 2.56 -9.23 -20.02
N GLN A 287 2.53 -8.11 -19.29
CA GLN A 287 2.51 -8.11 -17.82
C GLN A 287 1.12 -8.40 -17.25
N ASN A 288 0.07 -7.91 -17.89
CA ASN A 288 -1.31 -8.20 -17.52
C ASN A 288 -2.13 -8.55 -18.77
N PRO A 289 -2.23 -9.85 -19.12
CA PRO A 289 -3.03 -10.30 -20.26
C PRO A 289 -4.54 -10.06 -20.12
N SER A 290 -5.01 -9.68 -18.93
CA SER A 290 -6.42 -9.37 -18.65
C SER A 290 -6.71 -7.87 -18.62
N ASP A 291 -5.76 -7.01 -19.02
CA ASP A 291 -6.00 -5.57 -19.15
C ASP A 291 -6.75 -5.25 -20.45
N ALA A 292 -8.09 -5.22 -20.36
CA ALA A 292 -8.98 -4.96 -21.48
C ALA A 292 -8.65 -3.65 -22.23
N ALA A 293 -8.24 -2.60 -21.52
CA ALA A 293 -7.90 -1.32 -22.13
C ALA A 293 -6.63 -1.42 -22.99
N SER A 294 -5.60 -2.08 -22.47
CA SER A 294 -4.35 -2.32 -23.23
C SER A 294 -4.60 -3.24 -24.43
N LEU A 295 -5.42 -4.28 -24.30
CA LEU A 295 -5.80 -5.16 -25.41
C LEU A 295 -6.55 -4.39 -26.51
N SER A 296 -7.55 -3.60 -26.13
CA SER A 296 -8.33 -2.79 -27.07
C SER A 296 -7.46 -1.78 -27.82
N ALA A 297 -6.57 -1.09 -27.09
CA ALA A 297 -5.66 -0.12 -27.69
C ALA A 297 -4.64 -0.79 -28.63
N LEU A 298 -4.03 -1.90 -28.21
CA LEU A 298 -3.08 -2.64 -29.04
C LEU A 298 -3.73 -3.14 -30.32
N GLY A 299 -4.95 -3.70 -30.25
CA GLY A 299 -5.69 -4.14 -31.42
C GLY A 299 -6.02 -3.00 -32.39
N HIS A 300 -6.40 -1.83 -31.86
CA HIS A 300 -6.64 -0.63 -32.66
C HIS A 300 -5.37 -0.13 -33.36
N PHE A 301 -4.23 -0.10 -32.67
CA PHE A 301 -2.98 0.37 -33.27
C PHE A 301 -2.36 -0.61 -34.27
N PHE A 302 -2.48 -1.93 -34.06
CA PHE A 302 -2.11 -2.90 -35.10
C PHE A 302 -2.95 -2.73 -36.36
N ASP A 303 -4.25 -2.45 -36.20
CA ASP A 303 -5.09 -2.16 -37.35
C ASP A 303 -4.70 -0.87 -38.10
N ILE A 304 -4.34 0.20 -37.38
CA ILE A 304 -3.86 1.43 -38.01
C ILE A 304 -2.58 1.16 -38.81
N GLN A 305 -1.66 0.36 -38.27
CA GLN A 305 -0.43 -0.02 -38.96
C GLN A 305 -0.70 -0.90 -40.20
N GLY A 306 -1.86 -1.55 -40.27
CA GLY A 306 -2.24 -2.46 -41.37
C GLY A 306 -1.57 -3.83 -41.30
N GLU A 307 -0.82 -4.11 -40.22
CA GLU A 307 -0.18 -5.39 -39.97
C GLU A 307 -0.99 -6.22 -38.97
N ASN A 308 -0.82 -7.54 -38.98
CA ASN A 308 -1.39 -8.42 -37.95
C ASN A 308 -2.92 -8.35 -37.80
N SER A 309 -3.68 -8.15 -38.89
CA SER A 309 -5.15 -7.96 -38.87
C SER A 309 -5.93 -9.02 -38.07
N GLU A 310 -5.51 -10.28 -38.13
CA GLU A 310 -6.11 -11.37 -37.33
C GLU A 310 -5.83 -11.21 -35.83
N ILE A 311 -4.60 -10.83 -35.46
CA ILE A 311 -4.21 -10.55 -34.08
C ILE A 311 -4.98 -9.33 -33.57
N ALA A 312 -5.06 -8.25 -34.36
CA ALA A 312 -5.82 -7.06 -34.03
C ALA A 312 -7.27 -7.38 -33.68
N THR A 313 -7.91 -8.24 -34.49
CA THR A 313 -9.29 -8.70 -34.24
C THR A 313 -9.39 -9.50 -32.96
N THR A 314 -8.47 -10.45 -32.75
CA THR A 314 -8.44 -11.29 -31.54
C THR A 314 -8.28 -10.45 -30.27
N LEU A 315 -7.40 -9.45 -30.28
CA LEU A 315 -7.19 -8.52 -29.17
C LEU A 315 -8.46 -7.70 -28.88
N CYS A 316 -9.11 -7.16 -29.91
CA CYS A 316 -10.37 -6.45 -29.76
C CYS A 316 -11.49 -7.36 -29.20
N GLU A 317 -11.62 -8.60 -29.70
CA GLU A 317 -12.58 -9.58 -29.19
C GLU A 317 -12.34 -9.92 -27.72
N GLN A 318 -11.07 -10.11 -27.32
CA GLN A 318 -10.70 -10.35 -25.92
C GLN A 318 -11.01 -9.13 -25.03
N SER A 319 -10.74 -7.91 -25.50
CA SER A 319 -11.06 -6.69 -24.76
C SER A 319 -12.55 -6.54 -24.46
N VAL A 320 -13.40 -6.85 -25.45
CA VAL A 320 -14.86 -6.83 -25.31
C VAL A 320 -15.35 -7.97 -24.43
N ARG A 321 -14.69 -9.14 -24.46
CA ARG A 321 -15.03 -10.26 -23.55
C ARG A 321 -14.76 -9.92 -22.09
N LEU A 322 -13.66 -9.22 -21.81
CA LEU A 322 -13.26 -8.80 -20.47
C LEU A 322 -14.09 -7.62 -19.95
N SER A 323 -14.43 -6.68 -20.83
CA SER A 323 -15.22 -5.48 -20.50
C SER A 323 -16.37 -5.28 -21.51
N PRO A 324 -17.45 -6.08 -21.43
CA PRO A 324 -18.53 -6.09 -22.41
C PRO A 324 -19.37 -4.80 -22.45
N GLU A 325 -19.35 -4.04 -21.35
CA GLU A 325 -20.09 -2.78 -21.15
C GLU A 325 -19.27 -1.54 -21.55
N ASN A 326 -18.11 -1.70 -22.19
CA ASN A 326 -17.32 -0.58 -22.67
C ASN A 326 -17.65 -0.27 -24.15
N GLY A 327 -18.36 0.84 -24.38
CA GLY A 327 -18.78 1.26 -25.72
C GLY A 327 -17.63 1.51 -26.70
N LEU A 328 -16.50 2.08 -26.25
CA LEU A 328 -15.31 2.28 -27.08
C LEU A 328 -14.71 0.94 -27.56
N PHE A 329 -14.68 -0.08 -26.70
CA PHE A 329 -14.12 -1.38 -27.08
C PHE A 329 -15.02 -2.08 -28.10
N ARG A 330 -16.34 -1.97 -27.94
CA ARG A 330 -17.34 -2.43 -28.93
C ARG A 330 -17.15 -1.73 -30.27
N HIS A 331 -17.01 -0.41 -30.25
CA HIS A 331 -16.78 0.40 -31.45
C HIS A 331 -15.53 -0.07 -32.21
N ARG A 332 -14.39 -0.18 -31.53
CA ARG A 332 -13.14 -0.65 -32.13
C ARG A 332 -13.26 -2.06 -32.72
N LEU A 333 -13.99 -2.97 -32.07
CA LEU A 333 -14.28 -4.29 -32.63
C LEU A 333 -15.20 -4.22 -33.86
N GLY A 334 -16.18 -3.31 -33.85
CA GLY A 334 -17.03 -3.01 -35.01
C GLY A 334 -16.22 -2.55 -36.21
N GLU A 335 -15.28 -1.62 -36.00
CA GLU A 335 -14.33 -1.18 -37.04
C GLU A 335 -13.53 -2.37 -37.60
N ARG A 336 -13.14 -3.33 -36.73
CA ARG A 336 -12.47 -4.56 -37.17
C ARG A 336 -13.29 -5.40 -38.11
N TYR A 337 -14.53 -5.68 -37.74
CA TYR A 337 -15.42 -6.45 -38.59
C TYR A 337 -15.77 -5.70 -39.88
N LEU A 338 -15.89 -4.38 -39.83
CA LEU A 338 -16.16 -3.57 -41.01
C LEU A 338 -15.01 -3.65 -42.02
N LYS A 339 -13.75 -3.49 -41.60
CA LYS A 339 -12.59 -3.63 -42.51
C LYS A 339 -12.46 -5.05 -43.09
N GLN A 340 -12.97 -6.07 -42.40
CA GLN A 340 -13.05 -7.45 -42.88
C GLN A 340 -14.29 -7.74 -43.74
N ASN A 341 -15.10 -6.72 -44.05
CA ASN A 341 -16.36 -6.84 -44.77
C ASN A 341 -17.39 -7.78 -44.09
N ARG A 342 -17.30 -7.94 -42.77
CA ARG A 342 -18.25 -8.71 -41.94
C ARG A 342 -19.34 -7.78 -41.41
N LEU A 343 -20.19 -7.30 -42.34
CA LEU A 343 -21.14 -6.22 -42.09
C LEU A 343 -22.12 -6.50 -40.94
N ASP A 344 -22.69 -7.70 -40.86
CA ASP A 344 -23.64 -8.07 -39.78
C ASP A 344 -23.01 -7.98 -38.39
N LYS A 345 -21.78 -8.51 -38.25
CA LYS A 345 -21.04 -8.47 -36.98
C LYS A 345 -20.62 -7.05 -36.63
N ALA A 346 -20.22 -6.26 -37.63
CA ALA A 346 -19.86 -4.86 -37.42
C ALA A 346 -21.07 -4.06 -36.92
N LEU A 347 -22.22 -4.20 -37.57
CA LEU A 347 -23.47 -3.55 -37.20
C LEU A 347 -23.89 -3.91 -35.77
N GLU A 348 -23.81 -5.20 -35.40
CA GLU A 348 -24.09 -5.65 -34.03
C GLU A 348 -23.21 -4.94 -33.00
N GLN A 349 -21.89 -4.84 -33.25
CA GLN A 349 -20.99 -4.18 -32.30
C GLN A 349 -21.19 -2.67 -32.25
N PHE A 350 -21.44 -2.01 -33.38
CA PHE A 350 -21.71 -0.56 -33.41
C PHE A 350 -23.03 -0.22 -32.71
N GLN A 351 -24.08 -1.03 -32.88
CA GLN A 351 -25.34 -0.82 -32.15
C GLN A 351 -25.12 -0.96 -30.64
N LYS A 352 -24.39 -2.01 -30.21
CA LYS A 352 -24.03 -2.17 -28.79
C LYS A 352 -23.17 -1.01 -28.27
N ALA A 353 -22.25 -0.49 -29.08
CA ALA A 353 -21.44 0.67 -28.71
C ALA A 353 -22.33 1.91 -28.48
N LEU A 354 -23.29 2.15 -29.38
CA LEU A 354 -24.25 3.24 -29.29
C LEU A 354 -25.16 3.10 -28.06
N ASP A 355 -25.69 1.90 -27.80
CA ASP A 355 -26.51 1.60 -26.62
C ASP A 355 -25.75 1.84 -25.30
N LEU A 356 -24.41 1.69 -25.33
CA LEU A 356 -23.49 1.98 -24.23
C LEU A 356 -22.97 3.43 -24.21
N GLY A 357 -23.54 4.32 -25.02
CA GLY A 357 -23.24 5.75 -25.03
C GLY A 357 -21.99 6.16 -25.81
N TYR A 358 -21.42 5.27 -26.64
CA TYR A 358 -20.34 5.61 -27.56
C TYR A 358 -20.88 5.83 -28.97
N ASP A 359 -20.78 7.05 -29.48
CA ASP A 359 -21.36 7.40 -30.78
C ASP A 359 -20.72 6.59 -31.92
N SER A 360 -21.53 5.75 -32.55
CA SER A 360 -21.17 4.94 -33.71
C SER A 360 -22.20 5.10 -34.84
N SER A 361 -23.02 6.14 -34.77
CA SER A 361 -24.19 6.33 -35.64
C SER A 361 -23.80 6.41 -37.12
N GLU A 362 -22.71 7.12 -37.44
CA GLU A 362 -22.20 7.24 -38.81
C GLU A 362 -21.84 5.87 -39.42
N PHE A 363 -21.24 4.98 -38.62
CA PHE A 363 -20.87 3.64 -39.08
C PHE A 363 -22.10 2.77 -39.32
N ILE A 364 -23.11 2.87 -38.46
CA ILE A 364 -24.40 2.17 -38.60
C ILE A 364 -25.11 2.60 -39.89
N GLU A 365 -25.24 3.91 -40.10
CA GLU A 365 -25.85 4.47 -41.32
C GLU A 365 -25.10 4.04 -42.58
N LYS A 366 -23.77 4.10 -42.56
CA LYS A 366 -22.92 3.70 -43.70
C LYS A 366 -23.09 2.23 -44.05
N ILE A 367 -23.22 1.33 -43.07
CA ILE A 367 -23.47 -0.09 -43.30
C ILE A 367 -24.89 -0.29 -43.85
N ASN A 368 -25.91 0.32 -43.24
CA ASN A 368 -27.30 0.18 -43.65
C ASN A 368 -27.57 0.68 -45.08
N ASN A 369 -26.94 1.79 -45.49
CA ASN A 369 -27.05 2.33 -46.85
C ASN A 369 -26.32 1.48 -47.89
N ASN A 370 -25.32 0.70 -47.49
CA ASN A 370 -24.55 -0.17 -48.38
C ASN A 370 -24.99 -1.65 -48.32
N HIS A 371 -25.96 -1.98 -47.46
CA HIS A 371 -26.45 -3.34 -47.33
C HIS A 371 -27.22 -3.76 -48.60
N PRO A 372 -26.93 -4.94 -49.20
CA PRO A 372 -27.54 -5.36 -50.46
C PRO A 372 -29.08 -5.44 -50.42
N ALA A 373 -29.67 -5.63 -49.23
CA ALA A 373 -31.12 -5.62 -49.04
C ALA A 373 -31.77 -4.24 -49.30
N ASN A 374 -31.06 -3.14 -49.06
CA ASN A 374 -31.58 -1.76 -49.22
C ASN A 374 -31.28 -1.15 -50.60
N ARG A 375 -30.45 -1.81 -51.43
CA ARG A 375 -30.19 -1.39 -52.81
C ARG A 375 -31.23 -1.87 -53.83
N SER A 376 -32.35 -2.43 -53.33
CA SER A 376 -33.42 -3.06 -54.14
C SER A 376 -34.69 -2.20 -54.25
N GLN A 377 -34.66 -0.92 -53.89
CA GLN A 377 -35.79 0.01 -54.01
C GLN A 377 -35.48 1.17 -54.96
#